data_AF-A0A532DTR3-F1
#
_entry.id   AF-A0A532DTR3-F1
#
_cell.length_a   1.000
_cell.length_b   1.000
_cell.length_c   1.000
_cell.angle_alpha   90.00
_cell.angle_beta   90.00
_cell.angle_gamma   90.00
#
_symmetry.space_group_name_H-M   'P 1'
#
loop_
_entity.id
_entity.type
_entity.pdbx_description
1 polymer ?
#
loop_
_entity_poly.entity_id
_entity_poly.type
_entity_poly.pdbx_seq_one_letter_code
_entity_poly.pdbx_strand_id
1 'polypeptide(L)'
;MPNIIAPAPLGPYTFSLFTSGPNPVPTGNTSGSTITADLTALGAQLTGPGVGLSLNVGGNATGTFNDTTDAFTSLSWTRSLSGIAGLPTGWNLFSLQFTLNGTAQLAAVPLPGAALLFGSGLAGLILRRARKVVS
;
A
#
# COMPACT_ATOMS: atom_id res chain seq x y z
N MET A 1 -6.96 -12.64 0.59
CA MET A 1 -6.47 -11.26 0.35
C MET A 1 -5.34 -11.36 -0.66
N PRO A 2 -5.27 -10.49 -1.69
CA PRO A 2 -4.19 -10.54 -2.67
C PRO A 2 -2.86 -10.16 -2.02
N ASN A 3 -1.80 -10.92 -2.31
CA ASN A 3 -0.46 -10.62 -1.83
C ASN A 3 0.16 -9.51 -2.69
N ILE A 4 0.88 -8.59 -2.07
CA ILE A 4 1.60 -7.49 -2.73
C ILE A 4 2.85 -8.01 -3.42
N ILE A 5 3.49 -9.02 -2.81
CA ILE A 5 4.66 -9.72 -3.36
C ILE A 5 4.36 -11.22 -3.42
N ALA A 6 5.10 -11.94 -4.26
CA ALA A 6 5.08 -13.40 -4.22
C ALA A 6 5.41 -13.89 -2.80
N PRO A 7 4.61 -14.81 -2.22
CA PRO A 7 4.92 -15.38 -0.92
C PRO A 7 6.34 -15.95 -0.87
N ALA A 8 7.09 -15.56 0.14
CA ALA A 8 8.50 -15.92 0.30
C ALA A 8 8.62 -17.13 1.24
N PRO A 9 9.24 -18.25 0.82
CA PRO A 9 9.51 -19.36 1.71
C PRO A 9 10.62 -19.01 2.71
N LEU A 10 10.37 -19.30 3.99
CA LEU A 10 11.29 -19.15 5.11
C LEU A 10 11.41 -20.52 5.81
N GLY A 11 12.13 -21.44 5.17
CA GLY A 11 12.23 -22.84 5.62
C GLY A 11 10.87 -23.55 5.53
N PRO A 12 10.33 -24.12 6.63
CA PRO A 12 9.01 -24.76 6.62
C PRO A 12 7.85 -23.76 6.67
N TYR A 13 8.13 -22.45 6.79
CA TYR A 13 7.13 -21.39 6.86
C TYR A 13 7.06 -20.61 5.54
N THR A 14 5.91 -20.00 5.28
CA THR A 14 5.69 -19.10 4.16
C THR A 14 5.30 -17.73 4.70
N PHE A 15 6.06 -16.71 4.28
CA PHE A 15 5.77 -15.31 4.59
C PHE A 15 5.00 -14.68 3.43
N SER A 16 3.85 -14.11 3.73
CA SER A 16 2.99 -13.40 2.77
C SER A 16 2.78 -11.97 3.24
N LEU A 17 2.82 -11.02 2.31
CA LEU A 17 2.59 -9.60 2.58
C LEU A 17 1.39 -9.13 1.78
N PHE A 18 0.44 -8.46 2.42
CA PHE A 18 -0.81 -8.03 1.80
C PHE A 18 -1.26 -6.67 2.31
N THR A 19 -1.99 -5.94 1.48
CA THR A 19 -2.71 -4.72 1.86
C THR A 19 -4.16 -5.09 2.08
N SER A 20 -4.54 -5.40 3.31
CA SER A 20 -5.96 -5.66 3.59
C SER A 20 -6.28 -5.49 5.07
N GLY A 21 -7.06 -4.45 5.31
CA GLY A 21 -7.68 -4.12 6.58
C GLY A 21 -8.75 -3.05 6.35
N PRO A 22 -9.47 -2.63 7.41
CA PRO A 22 -10.39 -1.49 7.36
C PRO A 22 -9.67 -0.15 7.12
N ASN A 23 -8.33 -0.13 7.21
CA ASN A 23 -7.53 1.05 6.99
C ASN A 23 -7.36 1.38 5.49
N PRO A 24 -7.22 2.67 5.14
CA PRO A 24 -6.95 3.11 3.77
C PRO A 24 -5.74 2.41 3.16
N VAL A 25 -5.74 2.24 1.83
CA VAL A 25 -4.58 1.74 1.06
C VAL A 25 -3.33 2.51 1.50
N PRO A 26 -2.15 1.86 1.64
CA PRO A 26 -0.92 2.55 1.98
C PRO A 26 -0.69 3.77 1.09
N THR A 27 -0.36 4.90 1.71
CA THR A 27 -0.12 6.15 0.98
C THR A 27 1.34 6.55 1.12
N GLY A 28 1.86 7.21 0.10
CA GLY A 28 3.23 7.72 0.09
C GLY A 28 3.25 9.15 -0.42
N ASN A 29 4.14 9.96 0.13
CA ASN A 29 4.43 11.30 -0.34
C ASN A 29 5.93 11.47 -0.55
N THR A 30 6.30 12.17 -1.61
CA THR A 30 7.68 12.54 -1.90
C THR A 30 7.85 14.04 -1.67
N SER A 31 9.00 14.43 -1.14
CA SER A 31 9.38 15.82 -0.92
C SER A 31 10.85 15.98 -1.27
N GLY A 32 11.13 16.26 -2.55
CA GLY A 32 12.48 16.25 -3.11
C GLY A 32 13.10 14.86 -2.97
N SER A 33 14.32 14.78 -2.44
CA SER A 33 15.08 13.53 -2.30
C SER A 33 14.59 12.58 -1.19
N THR A 34 13.43 12.86 -0.58
CA THR A 34 12.89 12.09 0.56
C THR A 34 11.52 11.53 0.20
N ILE A 35 11.28 10.27 0.59
CA ILE A 35 9.97 9.63 0.54
C ILE A 35 9.50 9.30 1.95
N THR A 36 8.24 9.57 2.23
CA THR A 36 7.54 9.12 3.43
C THR A 36 6.34 8.27 3.01
N ALA A 37 6.11 7.15 3.68
CA ALA A 37 4.99 6.27 3.39
C ALA A 37 4.27 5.89 4.67
N ASP A 38 2.94 6.05 4.67
CA ASP A 38 2.06 5.46 5.67
C ASP A 38 1.71 4.03 5.23
N LEU A 39 2.39 3.06 5.84
CA LEU A 39 2.16 1.64 5.61
C LEU A 39 1.28 1.02 6.70
N THR A 40 0.52 1.78 7.49
CA THR A 40 -0.29 1.25 8.61
C THR A 40 -1.34 0.21 8.20
N ALA A 41 -1.70 0.13 6.92
CA ALA A 41 -2.57 -0.90 6.36
C ALA A 41 -1.84 -2.18 5.88
N LEU A 42 -0.53 -2.26 6.10
CA LEU A 42 0.31 -3.39 5.68
C LEU A 42 0.17 -4.56 6.67
N GLY A 43 -0.37 -5.66 6.18
CA GLY A 43 -0.47 -6.93 6.91
C GLY A 43 0.58 -7.92 6.42
N ALA A 44 1.05 -8.76 7.34
CA ALA A 44 1.88 -9.91 7.03
C ALA A 44 1.26 -11.17 7.64
N GLN A 45 1.40 -12.29 6.93
CA GLN A 45 1.00 -13.60 7.41
C GLN A 45 2.16 -14.56 7.32
N LEU A 46 2.38 -15.30 8.41
CA LEU A 46 3.30 -16.41 8.50
C LEU A 46 2.50 -17.70 8.63
N THR A 47 2.63 -18.58 7.64
CA THR A 47 1.91 -19.87 7.61
C THR A 47 2.91 -21.03 7.56
N GLY A 48 2.71 -22.06 8.37
CA GLY A 48 3.51 -23.28 8.35
C GLY A 48 2.95 -24.38 9.26
N PRO A 49 3.72 -25.44 9.56
CA PRO A 49 3.23 -26.56 10.35
C PRO A 49 2.81 -26.11 11.74
N GLY A 50 1.50 -26.16 12.02
CA GLY A 50 0.93 -25.80 13.32
C GLY A 50 0.85 -24.29 13.61
N VAL A 51 1.19 -23.42 12.66
CA VAL A 51 1.12 -21.96 12.85
C VAL A 51 0.51 -21.25 11.65
N GLY A 52 -0.46 -20.38 11.93
CA GLY A 52 -1.07 -19.49 10.96
C GLY A 52 -1.32 -18.15 11.63
N LEU A 53 -0.30 -17.30 11.63
CA LEU A 53 -0.34 -16.00 12.30
C LEU A 53 -0.45 -14.89 11.26
N SER A 54 -1.45 -14.04 11.41
CA SER A 54 -1.60 -12.81 10.64
C SER A 54 -1.44 -11.62 11.58
N LEU A 55 -0.54 -10.70 11.25
CA LEU A 55 -0.27 -9.51 12.04
C LEU A 55 -0.17 -8.25 11.19
N ASN A 56 -0.52 -7.11 11.79
CA ASN A 56 -0.25 -5.82 11.19
C ASN A 56 1.22 -5.45 11.43
N VAL A 57 1.99 -5.41 10.35
CA VAL A 57 3.40 -5.02 10.32
C VAL A 57 3.60 -3.57 9.92
N GLY A 58 2.52 -2.87 9.58
CA GLY A 58 2.51 -1.51 9.10
C GLY A 58 3.05 -0.46 10.07
N GLY A 59 3.58 0.61 9.50
CA GLY A 59 4.08 1.77 10.22
C GLY A 59 4.42 2.92 9.26
N ASN A 60 4.84 4.05 9.82
CA ASN A 60 5.36 5.15 9.02
C ASN A 60 6.79 4.82 8.60
N ALA A 61 7.00 4.71 7.30
CA ALA A 61 8.30 4.47 6.70
C ALA A 61 8.87 5.76 6.11
N THR A 62 10.18 5.90 6.22
CA THR A 62 10.92 7.01 5.61
C THR A 62 12.14 6.48 4.86
N GLY A 63 12.48 7.12 3.76
CA GLY A 63 13.58 6.70 2.90
C GLY A 63 14.00 7.79 1.93
N THR A 64 14.92 7.43 1.04
CA THR A 64 15.43 8.32 0.00
C THR A 64 14.71 8.06 -1.32
N PHE A 65 14.36 9.15 -2.00
CA PHE A 65 13.73 9.12 -3.31
C PHE A 65 14.63 9.78 -4.34
N ASN A 66 14.72 9.18 -5.51
CA ASN A 66 15.38 9.76 -6.67
C ASN A 66 14.34 10.17 -7.69
N ASP A 67 14.04 11.47 -7.77
CA ASP A 67 13.08 12.07 -8.71
C ASP A 67 13.45 11.82 -10.18
N THR A 68 14.72 11.50 -10.50
CA THR A 68 15.15 11.26 -11.88
C THR A 68 14.83 9.84 -12.36
N THR A 69 14.79 8.88 -11.44
CA THR A 69 14.60 7.46 -11.77
C THR A 69 13.35 6.86 -11.13
N ASP A 70 12.55 7.68 -10.47
CA ASP A 70 11.40 7.30 -9.63
C ASP A 70 11.74 6.17 -8.64
N ALA A 71 13.00 6.08 -8.22
CA ALA A 71 13.47 4.99 -7.38
C ALA A 71 13.41 5.40 -5.92
N PHE A 72 12.83 4.55 -5.09
CA PHE A 72 12.92 4.68 -3.64
C PHE A 72 13.90 3.64 -3.08
N THR A 73 14.77 4.11 -2.19
CA THR A 73 15.78 3.29 -1.52
C THR A 73 15.71 3.52 -0.02
N SER A 74 16.00 2.46 0.74
CA SER A 74 16.06 2.50 2.20
C SER A 74 14.75 2.97 2.87
N LEU A 75 13.59 2.73 2.23
CA LEU A 75 12.29 3.04 2.83
C LEU A 75 12.06 2.07 3.98
N SER A 76 12.31 2.52 5.21
CA SER A 76 12.36 1.65 6.37
C SER A 76 11.46 2.09 7.51
N TRP A 77 10.95 1.12 8.25
CA TRP A 77 10.19 1.33 9.47
C TRP A 77 10.42 0.19 10.43
N THR A 78 10.16 0.46 11.71
CA THR A 78 10.29 -0.53 12.78
C THR A 78 8.93 -0.86 13.34
N ARG A 79 8.69 -2.15 13.58
CA ARG A 79 7.49 -2.66 14.24
C ARG A 79 7.90 -3.47 15.46
N SER A 80 7.46 -3.04 16.63
CA SER A 80 7.57 -3.86 17.83
C SER A 80 6.53 -4.98 17.79
N LEU A 81 6.96 -6.20 18.11
CA LEU A 81 6.09 -7.37 18.24
C LEU A 81 5.50 -7.52 19.65
N SER A 82 5.74 -6.56 20.53
CA SER A 82 5.25 -6.58 21.91
C SER A 82 3.72 -6.58 21.98
N GLY A 83 3.15 -7.53 22.72
CA GLY A 83 1.72 -7.59 23.00
C GLY A 83 0.86 -8.15 21.86
N ILE A 84 1.47 -8.73 20.82
CA ILE A 84 0.71 -9.38 19.74
C ILE A 84 0.28 -10.78 20.19
N ALA A 85 -1.04 -10.97 20.31
CA ALA A 85 -1.63 -12.25 20.66
C ALA A 85 -1.27 -13.34 19.62
N GLY A 86 -0.85 -14.51 20.10
CA GLY A 86 -0.49 -15.65 19.25
C GLY A 86 1.00 -15.77 18.91
N LEU A 87 1.85 -14.83 19.30
CA LEU A 87 3.30 -15.02 19.25
C LEU A 87 3.82 -15.78 20.50
N PRO A 88 4.85 -16.63 20.37
CA PRO A 88 5.53 -17.23 21.52
C PRO A 88 6.02 -16.14 22.47
N THR A 89 5.91 -16.36 23.79
CA THR A 89 6.19 -15.35 24.83
C THR A 89 7.56 -14.69 24.71
N GLY A 90 8.57 -15.39 24.18
CA GLY A 90 9.91 -14.84 23.93
C GLY A 90 10.00 -13.80 22.80
N TRP A 91 9.00 -13.71 21.92
CA TRP A 91 9.01 -12.79 20.76
C TRP A 91 8.50 -11.39 21.09
N ASN A 92 7.94 -11.18 22.29
CA ASN A 92 7.39 -9.89 22.73
C ASN A 92 8.45 -8.78 22.88
N LEU A 93 9.74 -9.13 22.95
CA LEU A 93 10.85 -8.16 23.04
C LEU A 93 11.49 -7.86 21.68
N PHE A 94 11.03 -8.51 20.60
CA PHE A 94 11.63 -8.36 19.29
C PHE A 94 10.99 -7.18 18.54
N SER A 95 11.85 -6.33 17.99
CA SER A 95 11.48 -5.33 17.00
C SER A 95 11.92 -5.82 15.63
N LEU A 96 10.99 -5.86 14.68
CA LEU A 96 11.31 -6.12 13.28
C LEU A 96 11.60 -4.80 12.59
N GLN A 97 12.72 -4.73 11.88
CA GLN A 97 13.02 -3.66 10.96
C GLN A 97 12.70 -4.14 9.55
N PHE A 98 11.84 -3.40 8.86
CA PHE A 98 11.52 -3.65 7.46
C PHE A 98 12.18 -2.58 6.61
N THR A 99 12.65 -2.99 5.43
CA THR A 99 13.25 -2.09 4.44
C THR A 99 12.71 -2.46 3.06
N LEU A 100 12.17 -1.46 2.36
CA LEU A 100 11.67 -1.59 1.00
C LEU A 100 12.55 -0.79 0.05
N ASN A 101 12.95 -1.44 -1.05
CA ASN A 101 13.66 -0.83 -2.16
C ASN A 101 12.88 -1.14 -3.44
N GLY A 102 12.70 -0.16 -4.31
CA GLY A 102 11.95 -0.37 -5.54
C GLY A 102 11.83 0.90 -6.37
N THR A 103 10.96 0.84 -7.36
CA THR A 103 10.62 1.97 -8.22
C THR A 103 9.13 2.27 -8.11
N ALA A 104 8.79 3.55 -8.03
CA ALA A 104 7.42 4.00 -8.13
C ALA A 104 6.99 3.91 -9.60
N GLN A 105 6.00 3.09 -9.90
CA GLN A 105 5.34 3.15 -11.21
C GLN A 105 4.25 4.21 -11.15
N LEU A 106 4.35 5.20 -12.04
CA LEU A 106 3.23 6.09 -12.32
C LEU A 106 2.10 5.25 -12.91
N ALA A 107 1.04 5.04 -12.13
CA ALA A 107 -0.22 4.56 -12.68
C ALA A 107 -0.75 5.67 -13.58
N ALA A 108 -0.51 5.55 -14.89
CA ALA A 108 -1.09 6.45 -15.87
C ALA A 108 -2.61 6.34 -15.76
N VAL A 109 -3.25 7.34 -15.15
CA VAL A 109 -4.70 7.47 -15.24
C VAL A 109 -5.01 7.55 -16.73
N PRO A 110 -5.88 6.69 -17.28
CA PRO A 110 -6.25 6.77 -18.68
C PRO A 110 -6.97 8.10 -18.94
N LEU A 111 -6.18 9.12 -19.29
CA LEU A 111 -6.63 10.45 -19.72
C LEU A 111 -7.73 10.38 -20.81
N PRO A 112 -7.73 9.40 -21.75
CA PRO A 112 -8.82 9.27 -22.71
C PRO A 112 -10.17 8.97 -22.03
N GLY A 113 -10.20 8.12 -21.01
CA GLY A 113 -11.44 7.73 -20.32
C GLY A 113 -12.03 8.86 -19.48
N ALA A 114 -11.18 9.59 -18.76
CA ALA A 114 -11.61 10.75 -17.97
C ALA A 114 -12.15 11.88 -18.85
N ALA A 115 -11.52 12.14 -20.01
CA ALA A 115 -12.01 13.13 -20.97
C ALA A 115 -13.36 12.74 -21.58
N LEU A 116 -13.58 11.44 -21.86
CA LEU A 116 -14.87 10.94 -22.35
C LEU A 116 -15.98 11.01 -21.29
N LEU A 117 -15.68 10.71 -20.04
CA LEU A 117 -16.63 10.84 -18.93
C LEU A 117 -16.96 12.31 -18.62
N PHE A 118 -15.97 13.20 -18.66
CA PHE A 118 -16.18 14.64 -18.51
C PHE A 118 -16.98 15.21 -19.69
N GLY A 119 -16.62 14.83 -20.92
CA GLY A 119 -17.32 15.25 -22.14
C GLY A 119 -18.77 14.77 -22.18
N SER A 120 -19.04 13.51 -21.82
CA SER A 120 -20.40 12.97 -21.77
C SER A 120 -21.24 13.60 -20.65
N GLY A 121 -20.64 13.87 -19.48
CA GLY A 121 -21.29 14.59 -18.39
C GLY A 121 -21.66 16.03 -18.76
N LEU A 122 -20.74 16.76 -19.41
CA LEU A 122 -20.97 18.13 -19.86
C LEU A 122 -22.04 18.21 -20.97
N ALA A 123 -22.00 17.29 -21.93
CA ALA A 123 -23.01 17.20 -23.00
C ALA A 123 -24.41 16.89 -22.44
N GLY A 124 -24.51 15.99 -21.46
CA GLY A 124 -25.77 15.68 -20.78
C GLY A 124 -26.38 16.88 -20.05
N LEU A 125 -25.54 17.73 -19.42
CA LEU A 125 -25.98 18.96 -18.76
C LEU A 125 -26.49 20.02 -19.76
N ILE A 126 -25.81 20.16 -20.91
CA ILE A 126 -26.21 21.10 -21.96
C ILE A 126 -27.55 20.68 -22.58
N LEU A 127 -27.72 19.39 -22.92
CA LEU A 127 -28.98 18.85 -23.44
C LEU A 127 -30.14 18.99 -22.44
N ARG A 128 -29.88 18.79 -21.14
CA ARG A 128 -30.88 18.96 -20.09
C ARG A 128 -31.31 20.41 -19.91
N ARG A 129 -30.40 21.38 -20.07
CA ARG A 129 -30.72 22.81 -20.07
C ARG A 129 -31.49 23.21 -21.32
N ALA A 130 -31.10 22.72 -22.51
CA ALA A 130 -31.79 23.01 -23.76
C ALA A 130 -33.25 22.52 -23.75
N ARG A 131 -33.54 21.32 -23.22
CA ARG A 131 -34.92 20.84 -23.06
C ARG A 131 -35.78 21.67 -22.11
N LYS A 132 -35.17 22.33 -21.11
CA LYS A 132 -35.90 23.19 -20.15
C LYS A 132 -36.31 24.55 -20.72
N VAL A 133 -35.68 25.00 -21.80
CA VAL A 133 -35.98 26.29 -22.45
C VAL A 133 -37.00 26.15 -23.58
N VAL A 134 -37.22 24.92 -24.05
CA VAL A 134 -38.13 24.60 -25.17
C VAL A 134 -39.46 23.98 -24.68
N SER A 135 -39.65 23.83 -23.37
CA SER A 135 -40.92 23.45 -22.73
C SER A 135 -41.52 24.62 -21.98
#